data_AF-A0A1E4RJT6-F1
#
_entry.id   AF-A0A1E4RJT6-F1
#
_cell.length_a   1.000
_cell.length_b   1.000
_cell.length_c   1.000
_cell.angle_alpha   90.00
_cell.angle_beta   90.00
_cell.angle_gamma   90.00
#
_symmetry.space_group_name_H-M   'P 1'
#
loop_
_entity.id
_entity.type
_entity.pdbx_description
1 polymer ?
#
loop_
_entity_poly.entity_id
_entity_poly.type
_entity_poly.pdbx_seq_one_letter_code
_entity_poly.pdbx_strand_id
1 'polypeptide(L)'
;MGLHSTKDSQLQSAIHTIISHYDLTSKSKKYSNLTPANSQRITKSVLGNKLKKASLLELVGKKDYYTQKVHKLLNESIQGPSRDSSIDSTEPGSSGDLSTRTSRTNTIQSDTRQGTLDPKYITNRYLAEKYIRTVVLTDQSKVNGLKELIEKHHQYQKKMKQQREIIIEKFNFEKNQLLSKRQSGLSKLNSTNELIDGKKLENLTALLNDELNKFNDLMIFELKKLSQDSENLLYNYQIPFFCINEHYKYPDLNDDKVYVLDLLGDLLDRKSTT
;
A
#
# COMPACT_ATOMS: atom_id res chain seq x y z
N MET A 1 41.46 -23.62 24.79
CA MET A 1 40.94 -22.39 24.16
C MET A 1 40.19 -22.78 22.89
N GLY A 2 38.98 -22.26 22.62
CA GLY A 2 38.42 -22.32 21.25
C GLY A 2 36.96 -22.78 21.03
N LEU A 3 36.02 -22.61 21.96
CA LEU A 3 34.58 -22.90 21.70
C LEU A 3 33.66 -21.66 21.65
N HIS A 4 34.22 -20.44 21.70
CA HIS A 4 33.45 -19.20 21.74
C HIS A 4 33.19 -18.51 20.38
N SER A 5 33.56 -19.11 19.24
CA SER A 5 33.64 -18.36 17.97
C SER A 5 32.33 -18.28 17.15
N THR A 6 31.47 -19.31 17.16
CA THR A 6 30.33 -19.37 16.23
C THR A 6 29.09 -18.58 16.69
N LYS A 7 28.69 -18.73 17.95
CA LYS A 7 27.52 -18.01 18.50
C LYS A 7 27.75 -16.50 18.58
N ASP A 8 28.98 -16.08 18.87
CA ASP A 8 29.32 -14.66 18.97
C ASP A 8 29.37 -14.01 17.58
N SER A 9 29.83 -14.74 16.56
CA SER A 9 29.76 -14.32 15.16
C SER A 9 28.29 -14.20 14.68
N GLN A 10 27.43 -15.17 15.03
CA GLN A 10 25.99 -15.10 14.73
C GLN A 10 25.32 -13.91 15.40
N LEU A 11 25.63 -13.66 16.68
CA LEU A 11 25.11 -12.49 17.41
C LEU A 11 25.61 -11.18 16.81
N GLN A 12 26.87 -11.11 16.42
CA GLN A 12 27.44 -9.94 15.77
C GLN A 12 26.76 -9.66 14.42
N SER A 13 26.52 -10.70 13.62
CA SER A 13 25.76 -10.60 12.38
C SER A 13 24.33 -10.12 12.64
N ALA A 14 23.64 -10.69 13.64
CA ALA A 14 22.29 -10.28 14.02
C ALA A 14 22.21 -8.81 14.46
N ILE A 15 23.17 -8.34 15.27
CA ILE A 15 23.26 -6.93 15.69
C ILE A 15 23.43 -6.02 14.47
N HIS A 16 24.31 -6.40 13.54
CA HIS A 16 24.54 -5.64 12.31
C HIS A 16 23.27 -5.56 11.45
N THR A 17 22.56 -6.67 11.26
CA THR A 17 21.30 -6.70 10.52
C THR A 17 20.22 -5.85 11.19
N ILE A 18 20.09 -5.91 12.52
CA ILE A 18 19.11 -5.11 13.27
C ILE A 18 19.39 -3.62 13.10
N ILE A 19 20.65 -3.20 13.22
CA ILE A 19 21.05 -1.80 13.05
C ILE A 19 20.77 -1.33 11.61
N SER A 20 21.13 -2.14 10.61
CA SER A 20 20.90 -1.81 9.21
C SER A 20 19.40 -1.71 8.89
N HIS A 21 18.58 -2.65 9.37
CA HIS A 21 17.13 -2.55 9.20
C HIS A 21 16.54 -1.34 9.92
N TYR A 22 16.99 -1.03 11.14
CA TYR A 22 16.50 0.13 11.86
C TYR A 22 16.82 1.44 11.11
N ASP A 23 18.03 1.57 10.57
CA ASP A 23 18.45 2.73 9.78
C ASP A 23 17.61 2.91 8.50
N LEU A 24 17.26 1.81 7.84
CA LEU A 24 16.48 1.81 6.59
C LEU A 24 14.97 2.01 6.81
N THR A 25 14.41 1.49 7.91
CA THR A 25 12.95 1.35 8.06
C THR A 25 12.33 2.26 9.12
N SER A 26 13.13 2.84 10.03
CA SER A 26 12.58 3.60 11.17
C SER A 26 12.33 5.07 10.83
N LYS A 27 11.06 5.44 10.63
CA LYS A 27 10.64 6.83 10.40
C LYS A 27 10.85 7.76 11.60
N SER A 28 10.88 7.23 12.84
CA SER A 28 10.86 8.04 14.06
C SER A 28 12.23 8.37 14.66
N LYS A 29 13.34 7.80 14.14
CA LYS A 29 14.72 7.96 14.66
C LYS A 29 14.86 8.03 16.19
N LYS A 30 13.96 7.38 16.94
CA LYS A 30 13.86 7.46 18.42
C LYS A 30 15.17 7.08 19.12
N TYR A 31 15.95 6.20 18.50
CA TYR A 31 17.27 5.80 18.92
C TYR A 31 18.32 6.30 17.91
N SER A 32 18.75 7.54 18.06
CA SER A 32 19.75 8.19 17.19
C SER A 32 21.12 7.50 17.19
N ASN A 33 21.41 6.70 18.23
CA ASN A 33 22.68 6.00 18.37
C ASN A 33 22.73 4.65 17.64
N LEU A 34 21.60 4.13 17.16
CA LEU A 34 21.50 2.87 16.41
C LEU A 34 21.85 3.11 14.93
N THR A 35 23.13 3.38 14.67
CA THR A 35 23.66 3.64 13.32
C THR A 35 24.76 2.63 12.96
N PRO A 36 25.02 2.38 11.66
CA PRO A 36 26.10 1.50 11.22
C PRO A 36 27.47 1.90 11.81
N ALA A 37 27.74 3.20 11.91
CA ALA A 37 28.98 3.74 12.50
C ALA A 37 29.17 3.32 13.97
N ASN A 38 28.08 3.18 14.73
CA ASN A 38 28.12 2.76 16.14
C ASN A 38 28.04 1.24 16.33
N SER A 39 27.88 0.46 15.27
CA SER A 39 27.63 -0.99 15.32
C SER A 39 28.71 -1.76 16.08
N GLN A 40 29.98 -1.45 15.86
CA GLN A 40 31.08 -2.12 16.58
C GLN A 40 31.07 -1.83 18.09
N ARG A 41 30.77 -0.59 18.49
CA ARG A 41 30.68 -0.19 19.91
C ARG A 41 29.51 -0.88 20.59
N ILE A 42 28.36 -0.93 19.92
CA ILE A 42 27.15 -1.61 20.40
C ILE A 42 27.41 -3.12 20.54
N THR A 43 28.03 -3.73 19.54
CA THR A 43 28.39 -5.15 19.54
C THR A 43 29.28 -5.49 20.74
N LYS A 44 30.34 -4.72 20.97
CA LYS A 44 31.23 -4.91 22.14
C LYS A 44 30.49 -4.75 23.47
N SER A 45 29.59 -3.77 23.57
CA SER A 45 28.79 -3.53 24.79
C SER A 45 27.80 -4.68 25.08
N VAL A 46 27.16 -5.22 24.05
CA VAL A 46 26.18 -6.30 24.17
C VAL A 46 26.87 -7.63 24.46
N LEU A 47 27.94 -7.97 23.73
CA LEU A 47 28.69 -9.21 23.94
C LEU A 47 29.49 -9.21 25.25
N GLY A 48 29.94 -8.03 25.71
CA GLY A 48 30.64 -7.86 26.97
C GLY A 48 29.75 -7.99 28.21
N ASN A 49 28.43 -7.90 28.06
CA ASN A 49 27.48 -8.03 29.17
C ASN A 49 26.71 -9.36 29.08
N LYS A 50 26.96 -10.28 30.03
CA LYS A 50 26.36 -11.63 30.03
C LYS A 50 24.83 -11.63 29.98
N LEU A 51 24.17 -10.71 30.70
CA LEU A 51 22.70 -10.63 30.73
C LEU A 51 22.13 -10.15 29.40
N LYS A 52 22.73 -9.11 28.81
CA LYS A 52 22.32 -8.59 27.49
C LYS A 52 22.57 -9.61 26.39
N LYS A 53 23.71 -10.31 26.46
CA LYS A 53 24.05 -11.40 25.54
C LYS A 53 23.03 -12.54 25.60
N ALA A 54 22.66 -12.99 26.80
CA ALA A 54 21.67 -14.06 26.97
C ALA A 54 20.27 -13.64 26.47
N SER A 55 19.83 -12.43 26.81
CA SER A 55 18.54 -11.89 26.35
C SER A 55 18.50 -11.73 24.82
N LEU A 56 19.58 -11.25 24.21
CA LEU A 56 19.65 -11.14 22.75
C LEU A 56 19.64 -12.53 22.08
N LEU A 57 20.36 -13.51 22.65
CA LEU A 57 20.37 -14.87 22.14
C LEU A 57 18.95 -15.48 22.14
N GLU A 58 18.19 -15.26 23.20
CA GLU A 58 16.79 -15.71 23.30
C GLU A 58 15.90 -15.04 22.24
N LEU A 59 16.05 -13.73 22.04
CA LEU A 59 15.29 -12.98 21.03
C LEU A 59 15.62 -13.43 19.61
N VAL A 60 16.90 -13.67 19.31
CA VAL A 60 17.33 -14.21 18.01
C VAL A 60 16.75 -15.61 17.82
N GLY A 61 16.82 -16.48 18.84
CA GLY A 61 16.22 -17.81 18.77
C GLY A 61 14.69 -17.78 18.53
N LYS A 62 13.97 -16.88 19.19
CA LYS A 62 12.53 -16.66 18.95
C LYS A 62 12.27 -16.17 17.53
N LYS A 63 13.05 -15.21 17.03
CA LYS A 63 12.94 -14.70 15.65
C LYS A 63 13.15 -15.83 14.65
N ASP A 64 14.19 -16.64 14.81
CA ASP A 64 14.50 -17.73 13.89
C ASP A 64 13.40 -18.80 13.91
N TYR A 65 12.88 -19.14 15.09
CA TYR A 65 11.73 -20.03 15.23
C TYR A 65 10.51 -19.52 14.47
N TYR A 66 10.13 -18.25 14.63
CA TYR A 66 8.99 -17.68 13.91
C TYR A 66 9.25 -17.55 12.41
N THR A 67 10.48 -17.25 12.01
CA THR A 67 10.89 -17.20 10.59
C THR A 67 10.72 -18.58 9.96
N GLN A 68 11.19 -19.64 10.61
CA GLN A 68 10.99 -21.03 10.16
C GLN A 68 9.51 -21.41 10.13
N LYS A 69 8.74 -21.01 11.14
CA LYS A 69 7.29 -21.27 11.18
C LYS A 69 6.57 -20.57 10.03
N VAL A 70 6.92 -19.33 9.70
CA VAL A 70 6.38 -18.61 8.55
C VAL A 70 6.78 -19.29 7.25
N HIS A 71 8.05 -19.67 7.07
CA HIS A 71 8.47 -20.42 5.89
C HIS A 71 7.76 -21.77 5.75
N LYS A 72 7.54 -22.48 6.85
CA LYS A 72 6.78 -23.74 6.86
C LYS A 72 5.33 -23.51 6.43
N LEU A 73 4.65 -22.52 6.99
CA LEU A 73 3.28 -22.16 6.61
C LEU A 73 3.19 -21.68 5.16
N LEU A 74 4.18 -20.93 4.68
CA LEU A 74 4.26 -20.51 3.28
C LEU A 74 4.47 -21.72 2.36
N ASN A 75 5.36 -22.64 2.69
CA ASN A 75 5.61 -23.85 1.90
C ASN A 75 4.40 -24.80 1.91
N GLU A 76 3.72 -24.96 3.04
CA GLU A 76 2.46 -25.72 3.17
C GLU A 76 1.30 -25.06 2.42
N SER A 77 1.31 -23.74 2.24
CA SER A 77 0.33 -23.03 1.41
C SER A 77 0.60 -23.15 -0.10
N ILE A 78 1.86 -23.39 -0.49
CA ILE A 78 2.30 -23.53 -1.88
C ILE A 78 2.18 -25.00 -2.34
N GLN A 79 2.57 -25.94 -1.47
CA GLN A 79 2.35 -27.37 -1.64
C GLN A 79 0.99 -27.68 -1.01
N GLY A 80 -0.10 -27.61 -1.78
CA GLY A 80 -1.40 -28.12 -1.33
C GLY A 80 -1.26 -29.54 -0.75
N PRO A 81 -2.20 -30.01 0.09
CA PRO A 81 -2.00 -31.15 0.98
C PRO A 81 -1.41 -32.34 0.21
N SER A 82 -0.14 -32.66 0.49
CA SER A 82 0.54 -33.82 -0.05
C SER A 82 -0.28 -35.06 0.34
N ARG A 83 -0.92 -35.65 -0.67
CA ARG A 83 -1.50 -36.99 -0.58
C ARG A 83 -0.35 -37.99 -0.52
N ASP A 84 0.26 -38.14 0.65
CA ASP A 84 0.99 -39.37 0.95
C ASP A 84 0.03 -40.34 1.62
N SER A 85 -0.55 -41.15 0.75
CA SER A 85 -1.07 -42.47 1.05
C SER A 85 0.05 -43.35 1.58
N SER A 86 -0.09 -43.79 2.83
CA SER A 86 0.38 -45.12 3.25
C SER A 86 -0.49 -45.60 4.41
N ILE A 87 -1.59 -46.24 4.01
CA ILE A 87 -2.20 -47.34 4.74
C ILE A 87 -1.23 -48.52 4.57
N ASP A 88 -0.69 -49.05 5.67
CA ASP A 88 -0.59 -50.51 5.82
C ASP A 88 -0.52 -50.89 7.32
N SER A 89 -1.61 -51.52 7.75
CA SER A 89 -1.77 -52.63 8.71
C SER A 89 -0.68 -52.89 9.76
N THR A 90 -1.03 -52.82 11.05
CA THR A 90 -0.97 -53.99 11.97
C THR A 90 -1.77 -53.72 13.25
N GLU A 91 -2.88 -54.46 13.45
CA GLU A 91 -3.43 -54.80 14.77
C GLU A 91 -2.52 -55.88 15.41
N PRO A 92 -2.38 -55.98 16.75
CA PRO A 92 -3.45 -56.60 17.54
C PRO A 92 -3.65 -56.07 18.98
N GLY A 93 -4.93 -56.00 19.36
CA GLY A 93 -5.49 -56.40 20.67
C GLY A 93 -4.94 -55.81 21.98
N SER A 94 -5.79 -55.10 22.72
CA SER A 94 -6.08 -55.45 24.12
C SER A 94 -7.25 -54.63 24.67
N SER A 95 -8.21 -55.34 25.25
CA SER A 95 -9.41 -54.89 25.95
C SER A 95 -9.10 -53.95 27.13
N GLY A 96 -10.01 -53.01 27.41
CA GLY A 96 -10.01 -52.23 28.65
C GLY A 96 -11.05 -51.10 28.66
N ASP A 97 -12.05 -51.24 29.52
CA ASP A 97 -13.25 -50.40 29.67
C ASP A 97 -13.02 -48.88 29.92
N LEU A 98 -14.09 -48.13 29.60
CA LEU A 98 -14.83 -47.24 30.51
C LEU A 98 -15.02 -45.79 30.01
N SER A 99 -16.26 -45.54 29.60
CA SER A 99 -16.99 -44.27 29.48
C SER A 99 -16.39 -43.06 30.20
N THR A 100 -16.04 -42.03 29.44
CA THR A 100 -16.43 -40.64 29.78
C THR A 100 -16.92 -39.90 28.55
N ARG A 101 -18.25 -39.77 28.52
CA ARG A 101 -19.06 -38.94 27.65
C ARG A 101 -18.75 -37.48 27.91
N THR A 102 -18.07 -36.81 26.98
CA THR A 102 -18.13 -35.35 26.86
C THR A 102 -18.38 -34.99 25.41
N SER A 103 -19.65 -34.69 25.11
CA SER A 103 -20.06 -34.10 23.85
C SER A 103 -19.38 -32.73 23.68
N ARG A 104 -18.49 -32.62 22.71
CA ARG A 104 -18.24 -31.36 21.99
C ARG A 104 -18.25 -31.66 20.50
N THR A 105 -19.45 -31.56 19.94
CA THR A 105 -19.66 -31.22 18.54
C THR A 105 -18.90 -29.95 18.23
N ASN A 106 -17.85 -30.05 17.44
CA ASN A 106 -17.51 -29.00 16.48
C ASN A 106 -17.15 -29.70 15.18
N THR A 107 -18.21 -29.89 14.40
CA THR A 107 -18.25 -30.09 12.97
C THR A 107 -17.22 -29.19 12.29
N ILE A 108 -16.03 -29.73 12.00
CA ILE A 108 -15.22 -29.21 10.89
C ILE A 108 -15.82 -29.88 9.65
N GLN A 109 -16.86 -29.22 9.13
CA GLN A 109 -17.31 -29.39 7.76
C GLN A 109 -16.14 -28.99 6.86
N SER A 110 -15.28 -29.96 6.53
CA SER A 110 -14.49 -29.92 5.32
C SER A 110 -15.40 -30.29 4.15
N ASP A 111 -16.38 -29.44 3.89
CA ASP A 111 -17.17 -29.51 2.67
C ASP A 111 -16.29 -29.09 1.50
N THR A 112 -16.07 -30.07 0.64
CA THR A 112 -15.40 -30.00 -0.65
C THR A 112 -16.29 -29.24 -1.62
N ARG A 113 -16.31 -27.92 -1.50
CA ARG A 113 -16.70 -26.98 -2.56
C ARG A 113 -15.51 -26.08 -2.81
N GLN A 114 -15.24 -25.72 -4.07
CA GLN A 114 -14.28 -24.68 -4.44
C GLN A 114 -14.62 -23.39 -3.68
N GLY A 115 -14.10 -23.24 -2.47
CA GLY A 115 -14.39 -22.12 -1.59
C GLY A 115 -13.72 -20.90 -2.19
N THR A 116 -14.51 -19.99 -2.73
CA THR A 116 -14.06 -18.64 -3.05
C THR A 116 -13.36 -18.09 -1.82
N LEU A 117 -12.04 -17.88 -1.92
CA LEU A 117 -11.22 -17.26 -0.89
C LEU A 117 -11.90 -15.95 -0.47
N ASP A 118 -12.17 -15.78 0.82
CA ASP A 118 -12.74 -14.54 1.33
C ASP A 118 -11.71 -13.41 1.10
N PRO A 119 -12.08 -12.36 0.34
CA PRO A 119 -11.16 -11.30 -0.08
C PRO A 119 -10.55 -10.52 1.09
N LYS A 120 -11.16 -10.58 2.28
CA LYS A 120 -10.63 -9.99 3.52
C LYS A 120 -9.30 -10.59 3.97
N TYR A 121 -9.00 -11.82 3.55
CA TYR A 121 -7.81 -12.57 3.93
C TYR A 121 -6.83 -12.77 2.78
N ILE A 122 -7.07 -12.13 1.62
CA ILE A 122 -6.14 -12.17 0.49
C ILE A 122 -4.96 -11.24 0.80
N THR A 123 -3.76 -11.83 0.89
CA THR A 123 -2.54 -11.12 1.30
C THR A 123 -1.42 -11.17 0.26
N ASN A 124 -1.71 -11.61 -0.96
CA ASN A 124 -0.74 -11.69 -2.06
C ASN A 124 -1.40 -11.24 -3.37
N ARG A 125 -0.68 -10.43 -4.15
CA ARG A 125 -1.03 -9.97 -5.50
C ARG A 125 -1.53 -11.09 -6.42
N TYR A 126 -0.89 -12.25 -6.41
CA TYR A 126 -1.29 -13.39 -7.25
C TYR A 126 -2.71 -13.89 -6.93
N LEU A 127 -3.03 -14.02 -5.64
CA LEU A 127 -4.36 -14.44 -5.20
C LEU A 127 -5.40 -13.35 -5.46
N ALA A 128 -5.03 -12.09 -5.31
CA ALA A 128 -5.89 -10.96 -5.65
C ALA A 128 -6.24 -10.94 -7.13
N GLU A 129 -5.25 -11.11 -8.02
CA GLU A 129 -5.48 -11.18 -9.45
C GLU A 129 -6.41 -12.34 -9.82
N LYS A 130 -6.14 -13.54 -9.30
CA LYS A 130 -6.99 -14.71 -9.54
C LYS A 130 -8.43 -14.46 -9.07
N TYR A 131 -8.60 -13.87 -7.88
CA TYR A 131 -9.91 -13.53 -7.34
C TYR A 131 -10.65 -12.52 -8.22
N ILE A 132 -9.97 -11.45 -8.63
CA ILE A 132 -10.56 -10.42 -9.49
C ILE A 132 -11.04 -11.04 -10.80
N ARG A 133 -10.22 -11.86 -11.46
CA ARG A 133 -10.58 -12.50 -12.73
C ARG A 133 -11.75 -13.47 -12.63
N THR A 134 -11.84 -14.22 -11.53
CA THR A 134 -12.80 -15.32 -11.39
C THR A 134 -14.11 -14.90 -10.73
N VAL A 135 -14.06 -13.94 -9.79
CA VAL A 135 -15.21 -13.52 -9.00
C VAL A 135 -15.70 -12.14 -9.43
N VAL A 136 -14.82 -11.14 -9.48
CA VAL A 136 -15.21 -9.75 -9.75
C VAL A 136 -15.62 -9.56 -11.20
N LEU A 137 -14.80 -10.03 -12.15
CA LEU A 137 -15.03 -9.83 -13.59
C LEU A 137 -16.12 -10.73 -14.19
N THR A 138 -16.62 -11.70 -13.42
CA THR A 138 -17.75 -12.56 -13.79
C THR A 138 -19.08 -11.88 -13.46
N ASP A 139 -19.09 -10.97 -12.49
CA ASP A 139 -20.27 -10.20 -12.11
C ASP A 139 -20.38 -8.93 -12.96
N GLN A 140 -21.31 -8.94 -13.93
CA GLN A 140 -21.49 -7.83 -14.85
C GLN A 140 -21.93 -6.54 -14.15
N SER A 141 -22.67 -6.63 -13.03
CA SER A 141 -23.07 -5.46 -12.26
C SER A 141 -21.86 -4.75 -11.68
N LYS A 142 -20.93 -5.50 -11.08
CA LYS A 142 -19.66 -4.97 -10.57
C LYS A 142 -18.81 -4.38 -11.69
N VAL A 143 -18.70 -5.09 -12.82
CA VAL A 143 -17.95 -4.60 -13.99
C VAL A 143 -18.51 -3.27 -14.49
N ASN A 144 -19.83 -3.14 -14.62
CA ASN A 144 -20.47 -1.90 -15.05
C ASN A 144 -20.23 -0.77 -14.05
N GLY A 145 -20.40 -1.02 -12.75
CA GLY A 145 -20.13 -0.02 -11.72
C GLY A 145 -18.68 0.43 -11.66
N LEU A 146 -17.72 -0.47 -11.89
CA LEU A 146 -16.30 -0.11 -12.00
C LEU A 146 -16.02 0.74 -13.25
N LYS A 147 -16.64 0.43 -14.40
CA LYS A 147 -16.52 1.25 -15.61
C LYS A 147 -17.12 2.64 -15.43
N GLU A 148 -18.30 2.73 -14.81
CA GLU A 148 -18.94 4.01 -14.46
C GLU A 148 -18.06 4.83 -13.52
N LEU A 149 -17.39 4.18 -12.56
CA LEU A 149 -16.43 4.86 -11.69
C LEU A 149 -15.24 5.42 -12.47
N ILE A 150 -14.64 4.63 -13.36
CA ILE A 150 -13.52 5.07 -14.21
C ILE A 150 -13.94 6.24 -15.10
N GLU A 151 -15.12 6.16 -15.70
CA GLU A 151 -15.67 7.22 -16.54
C GLU A 151 -15.95 8.50 -15.73
N LYS A 152 -16.49 8.38 -14.51
CA LYS A 152 -16.69 9.50 -13.59
C LYS A 152 -15.37 10.23 -13.29
N HIS A 153 -14.28 9.49 -13.07
CA HIS A 153 -12.94 10.06 -12.89
C HIS A 153 -12.43 10.75 -14.15
N HIS A 154 -12.60 10.16 -15.33
CA HIS A 154 -12.17 10.76 -16.60
C HIS A 154 -12.92 12.06 -16.90
N GLN A 155 -14.25 12.06 -16.75
CA GLN A 155 -15.08 13.24 -16.94
C GLN A 155 -14.68 14.35 -15.98
N TYR A 156 -14.39 13.99 -14.72
CA TYR A 156 -13.91 14.93 -13.72
C TYR A 156 -12.57 15.57 -14.12
N GLN A 157 -11.58 14.77 -14.50
CA GLN A 157 -10.27 15.25 -14.94
C GLN A 157 -10.40 16.17 -16.16
N LYS A 158 -11.24 15.80 -17.14
CA LYS A 158 -11.52 16.62 -18.32
C LYS A 158 -12.14 17.96 -17.96
N LYS A 159 -13.16 17.96 -17.08
CA LYS A 159 -13.81 19.17 -16.59
C LYS A 159 -12.83 20.11 -15.89
N MET A 160 -12.00 19.57 -14.99
CA MET A 160 -11.01 20.36 -14.25
C MET A 160 -9.95 20.96 -15.18
N LYS A 161 -9.48 20.17 -16.17
CA LYS A 161 -8.57 20.68 -17.21
C LYS A 161 -9.18 21.86 -17.97
N GLN A 162 -10.42 21.73 -18.43
CA GLN A 162 -11.13 22.80 -19.16
C GLN A 162 -11.30 24.06 -18.30
N GLN A 163 -11.70 23.91 -17.03
CA GLN A 163 -11.85 25.05 -16.13
C GLN A 163 -10.53 25.76 -15.87
N ARG A 164 -9.43 25.02 -15.72
CA ARG A 164 -8.09 25.59 -15.56
C ARG A 164 -7.64 26.34 -16.83
N GLU A 165 -7.91 25.79 -18.00
CA GLU A 165 -7.62 26.44 -19.28
C GLU A 165 -8.38 27.77 -19.42
N ILE A 166 -9.67 27.81 -19.05
CA ILE A 166 -10.47 29.04 -19.06
C ILE A 166 -9.88 30.12 -18.16
N ILE A 167 -9.41 29.78 -16.95
CA ILE A 167 -8.77 30.73 -16.03
C ILE A 167 -7.50 31.33 -16.68
N ILE A 168 -6.68 30.48 -17.29
CA ILE A 168 -5.43 30.89 -17.96
C ILE A 168 -5.73 31.74 -19.20
N GLU A 169 -6.72 31.36 -20.01
CA GLU A 169 -7.13 32.11 -21.20
C GLU A 169 -7.65 33.50 -20.85
N LYS A 170 -8.49 33.61 -19.82
CA LYS A 170 -9.00 34.89 -19.32
C LYS A 170 -7.85 35.82 -18.92
N PHE A 171 -6.87 35.30 -18.18
CA PHE A 171 -5.67 36.06 -17.81
C PHE A 171 -4.85 36.49 -19.03
N ASN A 172 -4.61 35.58 -19.98
CA ASN A 172 -3.85 35.90 -21.19
C ASN A 172 -4.55 36.96 -22.04
N PHE A 173 -5.87 36.92 -22.11
CA PHE A 173 -6.69 37.93 -22.78
C PHE A 173 -6.54 39.30 -22.11
N GLU A 174 -6.67 39.39 -20.79
CA GLU A 174 -6.49 40.64 -20.04
C GLU A 174 -5.05 41.19 -20.16
N LYS A 175 -4.05 40.31 -20.07
CA LYS A 175 -2.63 40.64 -20.27
C LYS A 175 -2.39 41.21 -21.67
N ASN A 176 -2.92 40.58 -22.71
CA ASN A 176 -2.76 41.04 -24.09
C ASN A 176 -3.43 42.40 -24.32
N GLN A 177 -4.58 42.66 -23.70
CA GLN A 177 -5.22 43.98 -23.74
C GLN A 177 -4.38 45.08 -23.09
N LEU A 178 -3.67 44.78 -22.00
CA LEU A 178 -2.74 45.74 -21.38
C LEU A 178 -1.56 46.03 -22.32
N LEU A 179 -1.01 44.99 -22.95
CA LEU A 179 0.11 45.13 -23.87
C LEU A 179 -0.26 45.87 -25.16
N SER A 180 -1.45 45.64 -25.72
CA SER A 180 -1.88 46.31 -26.95
C SER A 180 -2.11 47.80 -26.75
N LYS A 181 -2.58 48.24 -25.58
CA LYS A 181 -2.73 49.67 -25.22
C LYS A 181 -1.38 50.40 -25.15
N ARG A 182 -0.29 49.68 -24.89
CA ARG A 182 1.08 50.26 -24.84
C ARG A 182 1.59 50.68 -26.22
N GLN A 183 1.17 50.00 -27.29
CA GLN A 183 1.65 50.26 -28.65
C GLN A 183 1.03 51.53 -29.28
N SER A 184 -0.05 52.07 -28.72
CA SER A 184 -0.74 53.27 -29.25
C SER A 184 -0.47 54.56 -28.46
N GLY A 185 0.41 54.54 -27.44
CA GLY A 185 0.63 55.67 -26.53
C GLY A 185 1.69 56.68 -26.98
N LEU A 186 1.55 57.94 -26.56
CA LEU A 186 2.53 59.02 -26.80
C LEU A 186 3.88 58.72 -26.12
N SER A 187 4.97 58.70 -26.91
CA SER A 187 6.32 58.31 -26.48
C SER A 187 6.92 59.12 -25.31
N LYS A 188 6.38 60.31 -25.00
CA LYS A 188 6.85 61.19 -23.91
C LYS A 188 6.39 60.76 -22.51
N LEU A 189 5.41 59.87 -22.40
CA LEU A 189 4.89 59.33 -21.12
C LEU A 189 5.31 57.88 -20.87
N ASN A 190 6.24 57.35 -21.66
CA ASN A 190 6.58 55.92 -21.62
C ASN A 190 7.13 55.46 -20.27
N SER A 191 7.95 56.25 -19.58
CA SER A 191 8.55 55.82 -18.30
C SER A 191 7.53 55.72 -17.16
N THR A 192 6.57 56.64 -17.08
CA THR A 192 5.49 56.60 -16.08
C THR A 192 4.44 55.55 -16.43
N ASN A 193 4.12 55.37 -17.73
CA ASN A 193 3.24 54.31 -18.20
C ASN A 193 3.85 52.92 -17.95
N GLU A 194 5.15 52.74 -18.14
CA GLU A 194 5.85 51.48 -17.84
C GLU A 194 5.76 51.09 -16.36
N LEU A 195 5.91 52.05 -15.45
CA LEU A 195 5.81 51.79 -14.02
C LEU A 195 4.38 51.44 -13.60
N ILE A 196 3.38 52.12 -14.17
CA ILE A 196 1.95 51.86 -13.90
C ILE A 196 1.53 50.51 -14.47
N ASP A 197 1.94 50.19 -15.70
CA ASP A 197 1.61 48.94 -16.36
C ASP A 197 2.35 47.75 -15.74
N GLY A 198 3.58 47.95 -15.26
CA GLY A 198 4.31 46.98 -14.46
C GLY A 198 3.53 46.59 -13.20
N LYS A 199 3.07 47.58 -12.42
CA LYS A 199 2.23 47.33 -11.23
C LYS A 199 0.90 46.65 -11.57
N LYS A 200 0.25 47.04 -12.67
CA LYS A 200 -0.98 46.37 -13.13
C LYS A 200 -0.72 44.92 -13.50
N LEU A 201 0.38 44.62 -14.17
CA LEU A 201 0.75 43.25 -14.55
C LEU A 201 1.10 42.40 -13.32
N GLU A 202 1.80 42.97 -12.34
CA GLU A 202 2.07 42.33 -11.05
C GLU A 202 0.76 41.99 -10.32
N ASN A 203 -0.16 42.95 -10.22
CA ASN A 203 -1.48 42.74 -9.63
C ASN A 203 -2.28 41.67 -10.38
N LEU A 204 -2.27 41.69 -11.72
CA LEU A 204 -2.93 40.68 -12.55
C LEU A 204 -2.37 39.28 -12.27
N THR A 205 -1.04 39.17 -12.15
CA THR A 205 -0.34 37.91 -11.87
C THR A 205 -0.66 37.41 -10.47
N ALA A 206 -0.74 38.31 -9.48
CA ALA A 206 -1.15 37.98 -8.13
C ALA A 206 -2.61 37.47 -8.09
N LEU A 207 -3.52 38.12 -8.81
CA LEU A 207 -4.92 37.70 -8.92
C LEU A 207 -5.06 36.33 -9.60
N LEU A 208 -4.32 36.08 -10.68
CA LEU A 208 -4.28 34.76 -11.33
C LEU A 208 -3.82 33.68 -10.35
N ASN A 209 -2.73 33.93 -9.62
CA ASN A 209 -2.20 32.95 -8.66
C ASN A 209 -3.21 32.68 -7.55
N ASP A 210 -3.89 33.71 -7.04
CA ASP A 210 -4.95 33.55 -6.04
C ASP A 210 -6.15 32.74 -6.59
N GLU A 211 -6.59 33.03 -7.82
CA GLU A 211 -7.67 32.29 -8.48
C GLU A 211 -7.29 30.82 -8.74
N LEU A 212 -6.06 30.57 -9.21
CA LEU A 212 -5.53 29.21 -9.40
C LEU A 212 -5.39 28.46 -8.08
N ASN A 213 -4.97 29.12 -6.99
CA ASN A 213 -4.88 28.49 -5.68
C ASN A 213 -6.26 28.10 -5.16
N LYS A 214 -7.25 29.00 -5.24
CA LYS A 214 -8.64 28.71 -4.88
C LYS A 214 -9.22 27.56 -5.72
N PHE A 215 -8.92 27.55 -7.01
CA PHE A 215 -9.32 26.46 -7.90
C PHE A 215 -8.67 25.13 -7.50
N ASN A 216 -7.36 25.13 -7.19
CA ASN A 216 -6.64 23.93 -6.74
C ASN A 216 -7.20 23.39 -5.42
N ASP A 217 -7.54 24.27 -4.47
CA ASP A 217 -8.14 23.86 -3.19
C ASP A 217 -9.50 23.18 -3.39
N LEU A 218 -10.33 23.75 -4.27
CA LEU A 218 -11.63 23.17 -4.64
C LEU A 218 -11.44 21.81 -5.33
N MET A 219 -10.48 21.71 -6.26
CA MET A 219 -10.15 20.47 -6.95
C MET A 219 -9.68 19.40 -5.95
N ILE A 220 -8.79 19.74 -5.01
CA ILE A 220 -8.32 18.80 -3.97
C ILE A 220 -9.49 18.32 -3.10
N PHE A 221 -10.40 19.21 -2.72
CA PHE A 221 -11.58 18.85 -1.94
C PHE A 221 -12.47 17.85 -2.67
N GLU A 222 -12.79 18.13 -3.93
CA GLU A 222 -13.63 17.26 -4.76
C GLU A 222 -12.93 15.92 -5.08
N LEU A 223 -11.62 15.91 -5.33
CA LEU A 223 -10.83 14.69 -5.52
C LEU A 223 -10.82 13.82 -4.26
N LYS A 224 -10.74 14.42 -3.07
CA LYS A 224 -10.85 13.67 -1.81
C LYS A 224 -12.21 12.99 -1.69
N LYS A 225 -13.29 13.71 -2.01
CA LYS A 225 -14.65 13.15 -2.00
C LYS A 225 -14.76 12.00 -3.00
N LEU A 226 -14.25 12.18 -4.22
CA LEU A 226 -14.29 11.16 -5.27
C LEU A 226 -13.44 9.93 -4.90
N SER A 227 -12.30 10.13 -4.25
CA SER A 227 -11.46 9.07 -3.72
C SER A 227 -12.19 8.24 -2.65
N GLN A 228 -12.88 8.90 -1.71
CA GLN A 228 -13.70 8.23 -0.70
C GLN A 228 -14.85 7.43 -1.33
N ASP A 229 -15.57 8.02 -2.28
CA ASP A 229 -16.62 7.32 -3.04
C ASP A 229 -16.06 6.06 -3.72
N SER A 230 -14.86 6.17 -4.31
CA SER A 230 -14.17 5.06 -4.97
C SER A 230 -13.80 3.96 -3.99
N GLU A 231 -13.20 4.32 -2.85
CA GLU A 231 -12.81 3.37 -1.82
C GLU A 231 -14.01 2.62 -1.24
N ASN A 232 -15.11 3.32 -0.99
CA ASN A 232 -16.37 2.72 -0.54
C ASN A 232 -16.94 1.74 -1.56
N LEU A 233 -16.92 2.09 -2.84
CA LEU A 233 -17.41 1.21 -3.91
C LEU A 233 -16.54 -0.05 -4.04
N LEU A 234 -15.21 0.11 -4.02
CA LEU A 234 -14.27 -1.02 -4.08
C LEU A 234 -14.40 -1.93 -2.85
N TYR A 235 -14.62 -1.35 -1.66
CA TYR A 235 -14.95 -2.10 -0.45
C TYR A 235 -16.24 -2.91 -0.62
N ASN A 236 -17.32 -2.27 -1.09
CA ASN A 236 -18.62 -2.91 -1.29
C ASN A 236 -18.56 -4.04 -2.33
N TYR A 237 -17.73 -3.91 -3.36
CA TYR A 237 -17.50 -4.95 -4.36
C TYR A 237 -16.57 -6.07 -3.89
N GLN A 238 -16.05 -5.94 -2.67
CA GLN A 238 -15.13 -6.87 -2.02
C GLN A 238 -13.84 -7.03 -2.83
N ILE A 239 -13.32 -5.92 -3.33
CA ILE A 239 -12.03 -5.91 -4.05
C ILE A 239 -10.90 -6.18 -3.04
N PRO A 240 -9.99 -7.13 -3.31
CA PRO A 240 -8.84 -7.40 -2.45
C PRO A 240 -8.04 -6.14 -2.15
N PHE A 241 -7.40 -6.08 -0.97
CA PHE A 241 -6.70 -4.90 -0.42
C PHE A 241 -7.58 -3.70 -0.05
N PHE A 242 -8.76 -3.54 -0.66
CA PHE A 242 -9.73 -2.51 -0.27
C PHE A 242 -10.66 -2.96 0.86
N CYS A 243 -10.86 -4.27 1.03
CA CYS A 243 -11.70 -4.83 2.08
C CYS A 243 -10.93 -5.66 3.14
N ILE A 244 -9.65 -5.38 3.38
CA ILE A 244 -8.89 -6.11 4.41
C ILE A 244 -9.46 -5.82 5.80
N ASN A 245 -9.44 -6.84 6.65
CA ASN A 245 -9.79 -6.69 8.06
C ASN A 245 -8.87 -5.67 8.76
N GLU A 246 -9.45 -4.67 9.43
CA GLU A 246 -8.72 -3.61 10.15
C GLU A 246 -7.73 -4.14 11.20
N HIS A 247 -7.97 -5.34 11.73
CA HIS A 247 -7.08 -5.98 12.69
C HIS A 247 -5.85 -6.63 12.06
N TYR A 248 -5.78 -6.71 10.73
CA TYR A 248 -4.67 -7.29 10.00
C TYR A 248 -3.61 -6.22 9.67
N LYS A 249 -2.42 -6.32 10.29
CA LYS A 249 -1.30 -5.44 9.97
C LYS A 249 -0.67 -5.85 8.64
N TYR A 250 -1.06 -5.17 7.57
CA TYR A 250 -0.52 -5.36 6.23
C TYR A 250 0.61 -4.33 5.98
N PRO A 251 1.86 -4.77 5.72
CA PRO A 251 3.02 -3.88 5.65
C PRO A 251 2.96 -2.86 4.50
N ASP A 252 2.47 -3.26 3.32
CA ASP A 252 2.53 -2.47 2.08
C ASP A 252 1.14 -2.26 1.44
N LEU A 253 0.14 -1.94 2.25
CA LEU A 253 -1.27 -1.96 1.82
C LEU A 253 -1.56 -0.98 0.68
N ASN A 254 -0.96 0.21 0.74
CA ASN A 254 -1.19 1.26 -0.25
C ASN A 254 -0.61 0.87 -1.61
N ASP A 255 0.59 0.29 -1.63
CA ASP A 255 1.25 -0.13 -2.87
C ASP A 255 0.47 -1.26 -3.54
N ASP A 256 -0.12 -2.16 -2.75
CA ASP A 256 -0.96 -3.24 -3.27
C ASP A 256 -2.35 -2.79 -3.69
N LYS A 257 -2.92 -1.77 -3.04
CA LYS A 257 -4.11 -1.08 -3.53
C LYS A 257 -3.85 -0.45 -4.90
N VAL A 258 -2.72 0.25 -5.08
CA VAL A 258 -2.33 0.83 -6.37
C VAL A 258 -2.19 -0.26 -7.44
N TYR A 259 -1.47 -1.35 -7.13
CA TYR A 259 -1.34 -2.49 -8.04
C TYR A 259 -2.70 -3.04 -8.50
N VAL A 260 -3.67 -3.18 -7.58
CA VAL A 260 -5.00 -3.67 -7.94
C VAL A 260 -5.80 -2.67 -8.77
N LEU A 261 -5.65 -1.37 -8.54
CA LEU A 261 -6.26 -0.35 -9.40
C LEU A 261 -5.72 -0.43 -10.82
N ASP A 262 -4.40 -0.53 -10.99
CA ASP A 262 -3.76 -0.67 -12.30
C ASP A 262 -4.23 -1.96 -13.00
N LEU A 263 -4.28 -3.08 -12.26
CA LEU A 263 -4.79 -4.35 -12.76
C LEU A 263 -6.26 -4.24 -13.21
N LEU A 264 -7.12 -3.58 -12.43
CA LEU A 264 -8.52 -3.39 -12.80
C LEU A 264 -8.66 -2.55 -14.07
N GLY A 265 -7.89 -1.47 -14.20
CA GLY A 265 -7.83 -0.66 -15.42
C GLY A 265 -7.50 -1.52 -16.64
N ASP A 266 -6.37 -2.24 -16.58
CA ASP A 266 -5.91 -3.12 -17.66
C ASP A 266 -6.95 -4.17 -18.06
N LEU A 267 -7.63 -4.77 -17.09
CA LEU A 267 -8.59 -5.84 -17.34
C LEU A 267 -9.92 -5.33 -17.89
N LEU A 268 -10.34 -4.14 -17.49
CA LEU A 268 -11.59 -3.53 -17.96
C LEU A 268 -11.42 -2.94 -19.37
N ASP A 269 -10.23 -2.42 -19.70
CA ASP A 269 -9.91 -1.90 -21.03
C ASP A 269 -9.77 -3.04 -22.06
N ARG A 270 -9.12 -4.17 -21.70
CA ARG A 270 -8.94 -5.31 -22.61
C ARG A 270 -10.24 -6.03 -22.99
N LYS A 271 -11.28 -5.98 -22.14
CA LYS A 271 -12.61 -6.55 -22.47
C LYS A 271 -13.41 -5.69 -23.47
N SER A 272 -12.94 -4.51 -23.87
CA SER A 272 -13.60 -3.71 -24.91
C SER A 272 -13.22 -4.10 -26.34
N THR A 273 -12.22 -4.97 -26.51
CA THR A 273 -11.63 -5.35 -27.82
C THR A 273 -11.86 -6.81 -28.21
N THR A 274 -12.70 -7.55 -27.49
CA THR A 274 -13.16 -8.91 -27.87
C THR A 274 -14.68 -8.96 -27.89
#